data_AF-A0A724WMB8-F1
#
_entry.id   AF-A0A724WMB8-F1
#
_cell.length_a   1.000
_cell.length_b   1.000
_cell.length_c   1.000
_cell.angle_alpha   90.00
_cell.angle_beta   90.00
_cell.angle_gamma   90.00
#
_symmetry.space_group_name_H-M   'P 1'
#
loop_
_entity.id
_entity.type
_entity.pdbx_description
1 polymer ?
#
loop_
_entity_poly.entity_id
_entity_poly.type
_entity_poly.pdbx_seq_one_letter_code
_entity_poly.pdbx_strand_id
1 'polypeptide(L)'
;LGATYRLIDEELLASAEWTAEQLSEAARFNLKSLDAPFKQDEVAGNIFYFLSLGDGYEASRVLNKTLLADYAARIEGEFAVGIPHQDVLIFADIRNDAGYDVLQQLMFDFFSNGRVPVTALPFLYEDGNLEPVFVLAKNKQPKE
;
A
#
# COMPACT_ATOMS: atom_id res chain seq x y z
N LEU A 1 -23.70 14.17 -7.76
CA LEU A 1 -23.26 12.94 -8.46
C LEU A 1 -23.31 11.82 -7.43
N GLY A 2 -24.10 10.78 -7.67
CA GLY A 2 -24.30 9.67 -6.73
C GLY A 2 -23.05 8.77 -6.62
N ALA A 3 -23.17 7.69 -5.83
CA ALA A 3 -22.13 6.67 -5.64
C ALA A 3 -21.96 5.75 -6.87
N THR A 4 -21.72 6.34 -8.04
CA THR A 4 -21.48 5.61 -9.29
C THR A 4 -20.23 6.15 -9.96
N TYR A 5 -19.35 5.25 -10.34
CA TYR A 5 -18.15 5.58 -11.11
C TYR A 5 -18.49 5.68 -12.60
N ARG A 6 -17.79 6.56 -13.32
CA ARG A 6 -17.79 6.60 -14.79
C ARG A 6 -16.38 6.29 -15.26
N LEU A 7 -16.27 5.33 -16.18
CA LEU A 7 -15.01 5.06 -16.86
C LEU A 7 -14.65 6.27 -17.74
N ILE A 8 -13.41 6.75 -17.61
CA ILE A 8 -12.84 7.73 -18.53
C ILE A 8 -12.19 6.93 -19.66
N ASP A 9 -12.79 6.98 -20.84
CA ASP A 9 -12.27 6.39 -22.06
C ASP A 9 -11.55 7.43 -22.94
N GLU A 10 -10.94 6.95 -24.03
CA GLU A 10 -10.17 7.79 -24.95
C GLU A 10 -11.06 8.83 -25.67
N GLU A 11 -12.31 8.49 -25.97
CA GLU A 11 -13.26 9.42 -26.60
C GLU A 11 -13.62 10.58 -25.67
N LEU A 12 -13.85 10.28 -24.38
CA LEU A 12 -14.13 11.29 -23.37
C LEU A 12 -12.92 12.23 -23.20
N LEU A 13 -11.70 11.69 -23.14
CA LEU A 13 -10.46 12.48 -23.06
C LEU A 13 -10.31 13.41 -24.27
N ALA A 14 -10.51 12.90 -25.48
CA ALA A 14 -10.42 13.69 -26.70
C ALA A 14 -11.48 14.81 -26.73
N SER A 15 -12.72 14.51 -26.33
CA SER A 15 -13.80 15.51 -26.27
C SER A 15 -13.59 16.59 -25.21
N ALA A 16 -12.84 16.26 -24.15
CA ALA A 16 -12.45 17.20 -23.10
C ALA A 16 -11.15 17.95 -23.44
N GLU A 17 -10.51 17.66 -24.57
CA GLU A 17 -9.20 18.20 -24.99
C GLU A 17 -8.08 17.90 -23.98
N TRP A 18 -8.11 16.71 -23.36
CA TRP A 18 -7.10 16.26 -22.39
C TRP A 18 -6.24 15.14 -22.97
N THR A 19 -4.95 15.15 -22.62
CA THR A 19 -4.06 14.00 -22.84
C THR A 19 -4.10 13.02 -21.66
N ALA A 20 -3.66 11.79 -21.89
CA ALA A 20 -3.54 10.78 -20.85
C ALA A 20 -2.54 11.20 -19.75
N GLU A 21 -1.47 11.90 -20.13
CA GLU A 21 -0.47 12.45 -19.20
C GLU A 21 -1.11 13.51 -18.29
N GLN A 22 -1.86 14.46 -18.84
CA GLN A 22 -2.58 15.47 -18.06
C GLN A 22 -3.55 14.83 -17.07
N LEU A 23 -4.28 13.80 -17.50
CA LEU A 23 -5.16 13.03 -16.62
C LEU A 23 -4.36 12.36 -15.48
N SER A 24 -3.24 11.73 -15.81
CA SER A 24 -2.38 11.06 -14.82
C SER A 24 -1.81 12.04 -13.80
N GLU A 25 -1.35 13.21 -14.26
CA GLU A 25 -0.82 14.27 -13.39
C GLU A 25 -1.90 14.82 -12.46
N ALA A 26 -3.09 15.13 -13.00
CA ALA A 26 -4.23 15.57 -12.21
C ALA A 26 -4.65 14.53 -11.15
N ALA A 27 -4.69 13.25 -11.54
CA ALA A 27 -5.00 12.16 -10.60
C ALA A 27 -3.97 12.06 -9.47
N ARG A 28 -2.68 12.17 -9.79
CA ARG A 28 -1.60 12.18 -8.79
C ARG A 28 -1.64 13.40 -7.88
N PHE A 29 -2.03 14.56 -8.41
CA PHE A 29 -2.22 15.76 -7.61
C PHE A 29 -3.39 15.60 -6.63
N ASN A 30 -4.53 15.08 -7.09
CA ASN A 30 -5.68 14.78 -6.23
C ASN A 30 -5.31 13.79 -5.13
N LEU A 31 -4.60 12.72 -5.47
CA LEU A 31 -4.14 11.72 -4.51
C LEU A 31 -3.26 12.33 -3.41
N LYS A 32 -2.38 13.29 -3.74
CA LYS A 32 -1.54 13.99 -2.75
C LYS A 32 -2.33 14.84 -1.77
N SER A 33 -3.53 15.28 -2.14
CA SER A 33 -4.41 16.09 -1.27
C SER A 33 -5.23 15.25 -0.31
N LEU A 34 -5.26 13.92 -0.48
CA LEU A 34 -6.02 13.03 0.39
C LEU A 34 -5.29 12.81 1.72
N ASP A 35 -6.03 12.90 2.82
CA ASP A 35 -5.51 12.58 4.14
C ASP A 35 -5.07 11.11 4.23
N ALA A 36 -4.04 10.85 5.05
CA ALA A 36 -3.55 9.51 5.32
C ALA A 36 -3.39 9.29 6.84
N PRO A 37 -4.50 9.26 7.62
CA PRO A 37 -4.45 9.05 9.05
C PRO A 37 -4.21 7.57 9.36
N PHE A 38 -2.94 7.17 9.38
CA PHE A 38 -2.55 5.81 9.73
C PHE A 38 -2.86 5.50 11.20
N LYS A 39 -3.39 4.30 11.44
CA LYS A 39 -3.43 3.69 12.78
C LYS A 39 -2.13 2.94 13.02
N GLN A 40 -1.46 3.23 14.12
CA GLN A 40 -0.22 2.56 14.51
C GLN A 40 -0.52 1.42 15.49
N ASP A 41 0.16 0.29 15.32
CA ASP A 41 0.17 -0.84 16.25
C ASP A 41 1.60 -1.39 16.38
N GLU A 42 1.90 -2.06 17.50
CA GLU A 42 3.19 -2.69 17.76
C GLU A 42 3.01 -4.19 17.97
N VAL A 43 3.71 -5.01 17.17
CA VAL A 43 3.62 -6.47 17.22
C VAL A 43 5.01 -7.07 17.23
N ALA A 44 5.32 -7.83 18.27
CA ALA A 44 6.61 -8.49 18.45
C ALA A 44 7.82 -7.54 18.31
N GLY A 45 7.67 -6.28 18.76
CA GLY A 45 8.71 -5.25 18.67
C GLY A 45 8.91 -4.64 17.28
N ASN A 46 7.95 -4.82 16.36
CA ASN A 46 7.89 -4.15 15.06
C ASN A 46 6.68 -3.20 15.03
N ILE A 47 6.76 -2.10 14.28
CA ILE A 47 5.68 -1.11 14.23
C ILE A 47 4.94 -1.25 12.89
N PHE A 48 3.63 -1.32 12.94
CA PHE A 48 2.78 -1.39 11.75
C PHE A 48 1.85 -0.19 11.71
N TYR A 49 1.71 0.41 10.54
CA TYR A 49 0.82 1.52 10.26
C TYR A 49 -0.21 1.08 9.23
N PHE A 50 -1.49 1.19 9.58
CA PHE A 50 -2.60 0.75 8.75
C PHE A 50 -3.46 1.92 8.28
N LEU A 51 -3.75 1.94 6.99
CA LEU A 51 -4.70 2.85 6.38
C LEU A 51 -5.82 2.05 5.70
N SER A 52 -7.04 2.25 6.18
CA SER A 52 -8.28 1.70 5.62
C SER A 52 -9.42 2.62 6.00
N LEU A 53 -9.79 3.53 5.10
CA LEU A 53 -10.81 4.57 5.31
C LEU A 53 -12.15 4.19 4.66
N GLY A 54 -12.13 3.28 3.69
CA GLY A 54 -13.24 2.98 2.79
C GLY A 54 -13.45 4.05 1.72
N ASP A 55 -12.42 4.82 1.37
CA ASP A 55 -12.52 5.88 0.34
C ASP A 55 -12.19 5.41 -1.08
N GLY A 56 -11.67 4.19 -1.23
CA GLY A 56 -11.38 3.57 -2.53
C GLY A 56 -10.02 3.96 -3.11
N TYR A 57 -9.22 4.74 -2.38
CA TYR A 57 -7.93 5.26 -2.84
C TYR A 57 -6.79 4.92 -1.87
N GLU A 58 -6.99 4.02 -0.91
CA GLU A 58 -5.99 3.71 0.12
C GLU A 58 -4.72 3.12 -0.48
N ALA A 59 -4.82 2.03 -1.23
CA ALA A 59 -3.67 1.43 -1.90
C ALA A 59 -3.03 2.42 -2.88
N SER A 60 -3.83 3.29 -3.51
CA SER A 60 -3.32 4.30 -4.45
C SER A 60 -2.32 5.26 -3.80
N ARG A 61 -2.44 5.53 -2.49
CA ARG A 61 -1.53 6.43 -1.76
C ARG A 61 -0.08 5.94 -1.73
N VAL A 62 0.19 4.69 -2.11
CA VAL A 62 1.56 4.22 -2.40
C VAL A 62 2.25 5.05 -3.49
N LEU A 63 1.49 5.69 -4.39
CA LEU A 63 2.04 6.56 -5.43
C LEU A 63 2.43 7.96 -4.91
N ASN A 64 2.10 8.29 -3.66
CA ASN A 64 2.48 9.54 -3.02
C ASN A 64 3.91 9.44 -2.48
N LYS A 65 4.88 9.82 -3.32
CA LYS A 65 6.31 9.78 -2.98
C LYS A 65 6.68 10.60 -1.74
N THR A 66 6.00 11.72 -1.50
CA THR A 66 6.24 12.55 -0.31
C THR A 66 5.80 11.81 0.95
N LEU A 67 4.63 11.17 0.92
CA LEU A 67 4.15 10.34 2.03
C LEU A 67 5.13 9.19 2.35
N LEU A 68 5.61 8.49 1.33
CA LEU A 68 6.61 7.42 1.51
C LEU A 68 7.91 7.96 2.11
N ALA A 69 8.43 9.07 1.59
CA ALA A 69 9.66 9.68 2.10
C ALA A 69 9.51 10.16 3.56
N ASP A 70 8.37 10.75 3.91
CA ASP A 70 8.08 11.22 5.28
C ASP A 70 8.05 10.06 6.29
N TYR A 71 7.54 8.89 5.89
CA TYR A 71 7.57 7.69 6.72
C TYR A 71 8.95 7.04 6.75
N ALA A 72 9.64 6.93 5.60
CA ALA A 72 10.99 6.41 5.54
C ALA A 72 11.95 7.14 6.48
N ALA A 73 11.81 8.47 6.63
CA ALA A 73 12.58 9.27 7.57
C ALA A 73 12.32 9.00 9.06
N ARG A 74 11.22 8.29 9.39
CA ARG A 74 10.81 7.96 10.77
C ARG A 74 11.00 6.48 11.11
N ILE A 75 11.16 5.62 10.11
CA ILE A 75 11.39 4.19 10.27
C ILE A 75 12.80 3.98 10.86
N GLU A 76 12.91 3.11 11.86
CA GLU A 76 14.20 2.78 12.47
C GLU A 76 14.84 1.51 11.89
N GLY A 77 14.01 0.54 11.47
CA GLY A 77 14.42 -0.71 10.82
C GLY A 77 14.27 -0.67 9.30
N GLU A 78 13.83 -1.77 8.72
CA GLU A 78 13.53 -1.85 7.28
C GLU A 78 12.11 -1.35 7.01
N PHE A 79 11.97 -0.43 6.05
CA PHE A 79 10.66 0.09 5.67
C PHE A 79 9.99 -0.84 4.67
N ALA A 80 9.01 -1.61 5.14
CA ALA A 80 8.17 -2.43 4.27
C ALA A 80 6.82 -1.77 3.98
N VAL A 81 6.29 -2.02 2.78
CA VAL A 81 5.03 -1.47 2.27
C VAL A 81 4.16 -2.60 1.74
N GLY A 82 2.89 -2.62 2.12
CA GLY A 82 1.91 -3.62 1.72
C GLY A 82 0.67 -2.99 1.08
N ILE A 83 0.27 -3.52 -0.08
CA ILE A 83 -0.98 -3.16 -0.77
C ILE A 83 -1.77 -4.43 -1.13
N PRO A 84 -2.28 -5.18 -0.14
CA PRO A 84 -2.93 -6.47 -0.40
C PRO A 84 -4.28 -6.35 -1.11
N HIS A 85 -4.94 -5.20 -0.94
CA HIS A 85 -6.28 -4.91 -1.42
C HIS A 85 -6.40 -3.41 -1.76
N GLN A 86 -7.30 -3.02 -2.65
CA GLN A 86 -7.49 -1.62 -3.05
C GLN A 86 -7.72 -0.66 -1.86
N ASP A 87 -8.42 -1.13 -0.83
CA ASP A 87 -8.85 -0.34 0.34
C ASP A 87 -7.91 -0.47 1.55
N VAL A 88 -6.69 -0.99 1.33
CA VAL A 88 -5.71 -1.23 2.39
C VAL A 88 -4.33 -0.79 1.94
N LEU A 89 -3.69 0.06 2.74
CA LEU A 89 -2.27 0.38 2.66
C LEU A 89 -1.63 0.13 4.02
N ILE A 90 -0.54 -0.63 4.03
CA ILE A 90 0.23 -1.00 5.21
C ILE A 90 1.63 -0.43 5.05
N PHE A 91 2.12 0.28 6.06
CA PHE A 91 3.55 0.55 6.25
C PHE A 91 4.03 -0.24 7.45
N ALA A 92 5.26 -0.74 7.42
CA ALA A 92 5.84 -1.47 8.54
C ALA A 92 7.29 -1.06 8.76
N ASP A 93 7.62 -0.77 10.01
CA ASP A 93 8.96 -0.64 10.55
C ASP A 93 9.40 -2.04 11.03
N ILE A 94 10.08 -2.77 10.16
CA ILE A 94 10.52 -4.14 10.45
C ILE A 94 11.87 -4.07 11.15
N ARG A 95 11.89 -4.41 12.44
CA ARG A 95 13.05 -4.33 13.32
C ARG A 95 13.63 -5.70 13.65
N ASN A 96 12.94 -6.79 13.31
CA ASN A 96 13.38 -8.16 13.50
C ASN A 96 12.68 -9.15 12.55
N ASP A 97 13.21 -10.37 12.47
CA ASP A 97 12.68 -11.47 11.63
C ASP A 97 11.17 -11.74 11.82
N ALA A 98 10.66 -11.62 13.05
CA ALA A 98 9.26 -11.90 13.33
C ALA A 98 8.31 -10.89 12.66
N GLY A 99 8.80 -9.68 12.36
CA GLY A 99 8.04 -8.67 11.64
C GLY A 99 7.68 -9.11 10.22
N TYR A 100 8.59 -9.81 9.54
CA TYR A 100 8.33 -10.34 8.20
C TYR A 100 7.26 -11.44 8.21
N ASP A 101 7.28 -12.33 9.19
CA ASP A 101 6.26 -13.38 9.34
C ASP A 101 4.88 -12.76 9.58
N VAL A 102 4.79 -11.74 10.45
CA VAL A 102 3.55 -11.01 10.73
C VAL A 102 3.06 -10.27 9.48
N LEU A 103 3.94 -9.55 8.79
CA LEU A 103 3.61 -8.82 7.57
C LEU A 103 3.07 -9.77 6.50
N GLN A 104 3.72 -10.91 6.29
CA GLN A 104 3.27 -11.89 5.31
C GLN A 104 1.89 -12.46 5.66
N GLN A 105 1.64 -12.79 6.92
CA GLN A 105 0.33 -13.27 7.35
C GLN A 105 -0.76 -12.21 7.11
N LEU A 106 -0.49 -10.94 7.45
CA LEU A 106 -1.40 -9.83 7.19
C LEU A 106 -1.68 -9.65 5.70
N MET A 107 -0.63 -9.66 4.87
CA MET A 107 -0.76 -9.53 3.41
C MET A 107 -1.64 -10.64 2.83
N PHE A 108 -1.42 -11.89 3.21
CA PHE A 108 -2.22 -13.03 2.73
C PHE A 108 -3.67 -12.97 3.20
N ASP A 109 -3.93 -12.56 4.44
CA ASP A 109 -5.30 -12.47 4.99
C ASP A 109 -6.12 -11.42 4.22
N PHE A 110 -5.60 -10.20 4.08
CA PHE A 110 -6.27 -9.14 3.33
C PHE A 110 -6.41 -9.47 1.84
N PHE A 111 -5.39 -10.08 1.23
CA PHE A 111 -5.44 -10.49 -0.16
C PHE A 111 -6.51 -11.56 -0.41
N SER A 112 -6.63 -12.55 0.48
CA SER A 112 -7.55 -13.68 0.31
C SER A 112 -9.01 -13.32 0.60
N ASN A 113 -9.24 -12.39 1.54
CA ASN A 113 -10.58 -12.00 2.00
C ASN A 113 -11.12 -10.72 1.34
N GLY A 114 -10.26 -9.98 0.63
CA GLY A 114 -10.62 -8.75 -0.06
C GLY A 114 -11.45 -8.98 -1.33
N ARG A 115 -12.31 -8.01 -1.68
CA ARG A 115 -13.14 -8.08 -2.90
C ARG A 115 -12.36 -7.74 -4.17
N VAL A 116 -11.37 -6.87 -4.06
CA VAL A 116 -10.51 -6.39 -5.15
C VAL A 116 -9.05 -6.54 -4.70
N PRO A 117 -8.52 -7.77 -4.71
CA PRO A 117 -7.14 -8.03 -4.33
C PRO A 117 -6.17 -7.39 -5.32
N VAL A 118 -5.00 -6.97 -4.83
CA VAL A 118 -3.96 -6.36 -5.66
C VAL A 118 -2.72 -7.26 -5.73
N THR A 119 -2.06 -7.54 -4.61
CA THR A 119 -0.90 -8.45 -4.56
C THR A 119 -0.71 -9.06 -3.17
N ALA A 120 -0.27 -10.32 -3.09
CA ALA A 120 0.12 -10.94 -1.83
C ALA A 120 1.56 -10.59 -1.40
N LEU A 121 2.35 -9.99 -2.30
CA LEU A 121 3.75 -9.66 -2.03
C LEU A 121 3.85 -8.26 -1.39
N PRO A 122 4.52 -8.15 -0.23
CA PRO A 122 4.96 -6.85 0.26
C PRO A 122 6.17 -6.36 -0.53
N PHE A 123 6.50 -5.09 -0.33
CA PHE A 123 7.64 -4.41 -0.94
C PHE A 123 8.55 -3.86 0.17
N LEU A 124 9.86 -3.82 -0.06
CA LEU A 124 10.76 -2.95 0.69
C LEU A 124 10.89 -1.61 -0.01
N TYR A 125 10.95 -0.54 0.76
CA TYR A 125 11.18 0.80 0.25
C TYR A 125 12.63 1.21 0.50
N GLU A 126 13.36 1.47 -0.58
CA GLU A 126 14.75 1.93 -0.53
C GLU A 126 15.00 2.98 -1.62
N ASP A 127 15.54 4.14 -1.22
CA ASP A 127 15.89 5.26 -2.12
C ASP A 127 14.79 5.67 -3.12
N GLY A 128 13.53 5.63 -2.69
CA GLY A 128 12.39 5.99 -3.54
C GLY A 128 11.86 4.86 -4.43
N ASN A 129 12.41 3.66 -4.33
CA ASN A 129 12.00 2.47 -5.07
C ASN A 129 11.26 1.50 -4.17
N LEU A 130 10.38 0.69 -4.77
CA LEU A 130 9.65 -0.38 -4.10
C LEU A 130 10.10 -1.71 -4.70
N GLU A 131 10.81 -2.51 -3.92
CA GLU A 131 11.34 -3.81 -4.34
C GLU A 131 10.47 -4.93 -3.76
N PRO A 132 9.86 -5.79 -4.60
CA PRO A 132 9.01 -6.86 -4.09
C PRO A 132 9.86 -7.87 -3.30
N VAL A 133 9.39 -8.25 -2.12
CA VAL A 133 10.10 -9.24 -1.29
C VAL A 133 9.27 -10.49 -1.05
N PHE A 134 9.94 -11.63 -1.17
CA PHE A 134 9.40 -12.92 -0.79
C PHE A 134 9.86 -13.25 0.62
N VAL A 135 8.93 -13.20 1.56
CA VAL A 135 9.15 -13.80 2.87
C VAL A 135 8.99 -15.30 2.70
N LEU A 136 10.07 -16.07 2.88
CA LEU A 136 9.99 -17.53 2.90
C LEU A 136 9.41 -17.93 4.25
N ALA A 137 8.19 -18.46 4.26
CA ALA A 137 7.62 -19.06 5.46
C ALA A 137 8.58 -20.14 5.98
N LYS A 138 9.18 -19.93 7.16
CA LYS A 138 9.95 -20.97 7.84
C LYS A 138 8.95 -22.06 8.21
N ASN A 139 8.91 -23.15 7.44
CA ASN A 139 8.18 -24.35 7.82
C ASN A 139 8.62 -24.74 9.23
N LYS A 140 7.77 -24.51 10.24
CA LYS A 140 7.91 -25.15 11.53
C LYS A 140 7.68 -26.63 11.27
N GLN A 141 8.74 -27.37 10.98
CA GLN A 141 8.69 -28.82 11.10
C GLN A 141 8.15 -29.12 12.50
N PRO A 142 7.11 -29.96 12.64
CA PRO A 142 6.74 -30.47 13.95
C PRO A 142 7.99 -31.09 14.54
N LYS A 143 8.43 -30.60 15.71
CA LYS A 143 9.36 -31.38 16.52
C LYS A 143 8.60 -32.67 16.90
N GLU A 144 9.24 -33.80 16.62
CA GLU A 144 8.77 -35.18 16.79
C GLU A 144 7.90 -35.42 18.02
#